data_AF-A0A7V3BWR6-F1
#
_entry.id   AF-A0A7V3BWR6-F1
#
_cell.length_a   1.000
_cell.length_b   1.000
_cell.length_c   1.000
_cell.angle_alpha   90.00
_cell.angle_beta   90.00
_cell.angle_gamma   90.00
#
_symmetry.space_group_name_H-M   'P 1'
#
loop_
_entity.id
_entity.type
_entity.pdbx_description
1 polymer ?
#
loop_
_entity_poly.entity_id
_entity_poly.type
_entity_poly.pdbx_seq_one_letter_code
_entity_poly.pdbx_strand_id
1 'polypeptide(L)'
;MFGTSEPRPERLDPGSAARAAELRALLDPAGLRRQVESLPGPRNRLHAPEAMAQADRAIAERFRAAGWETVLRSFEERDVEAYIDHDGFVRKVRHEVLAGTNVVAVREGERSRDAVAVVAHHDTVRDTPGADDNTASVVALLELAGLLGGRRFERSIVLAAVDMEELGLFGSRALVRELLAERRVAGAIVFETMSYSSSEPGSQALAPGIGALYRGQVRRVRANGSIGDWTNVMYRSTSRGLARAFGGALAHLAGGPEAVIMLRDPLDLPVLGPILGRTVPFVKEFGRSDHKAFWEAGIPAILVNDTANFRNPNYHRATDEPDTLDHERLADITAAAALTVERFARPIP
;
A
#
# COMPACT_ATOMS: atom_id res chain seq x y z
N MET A 1 -6.41 -0.78 27.23
CA MET A 1 -6.26 0.61 26.77
C MET A 1 -7.14 0.79 25.53
N PHE A 2 -8.36 1.32 25.71
CA PHE A 2 -9.42 1.37 24.68
C PHE A 2 -9.26 2.59 23.74
N GLY A 3 -8.03 2.96 23.39
CA GLY A 3 -7.73 4.20 22.68
C GLY A 3 -7.05 4.00 21.33
N THR A 4 -6.96 5.09 20.59
CA THR A 4 -6.11 5.37 19.40
C THR A 4 -4.62 5.50 19.73
N SER A 5 -4.21 5.03 20.92
CA SER A 5 -2.83 5.06 21.37
C SER A 5 -1.97 4.26 20.40
N GLU A 6 -0.93 4.90 19.90
CA GLU A 6 0.04 4.29 19.01
C GLU A 6 0.67 3.05 19.69
N PRO A 7 0.71 1.89 19.02
CA PRO A 7 1.47 0.76 19.53
C PRO A 7 2.97 1.08 19.40
N ARG A 8 3.80 0.55 20.28
CA ARG A 8 5.25 0.65 20.05
C ARG A 8 5.64 -0.22 18.85
N PRO A 9 6.45 0.30 17.91
CA PRO A 9 7.12 -0.54 16.91
C PRO A 9 7.83 -1.71 17.58
N GLU A 10 7.89 -2.85 16.92
CA GLU A 10 8.64 -3.99 17.44
C GLU A 10 10.14 -3.75 17.35
N ARG A 11 10.88 -4.10 18.40
CA ARG A 11 12.34 -4.09 18.35
C ARG A 11 12.80 -5.37 17.68
N LEU A 12 13.56 -5.25 16.60
CA LEU A 12 14.17 -6.38 15.92
C LEU A 12 15.22 -7.06 16.80
N ASP A 13 15.23 -8.38 16.81
CA ASP A 13 16.36 -9.16 17.30
C ASP A 13 17.57 -9.03 16.36
N PRO A 14 18.80 -9.37 16.79
CA PRO A 14 20.00 -9.20 15.96
C PRO A 14 19.94 -9.91 14.60
N GLY A 15 19.29 -11.08 14.52
CA GLY A 15 19.17 -11.82 13.27
C GLY A 15 18.21 -11.13 12.30
N SER A 16 17.05 -10.70 12.78
CA SER A 16 16.10 -9.95 11.96
C SER A 16 16.64 -8.58 11.53
N ALA A 17 17.45 -7.92 12.38
CA ALA A 17 18.13 -6.67 12.04
C ALA A 17 19.17 -6.86 10.93
N ALA A 18 20.02 -7.89 11.04
CA ALA A 18 20.97 -8.24 9.97
C ALA A 18 20.24 -8.56 8.67
N ARG A 19 19.15 -9.36 8.74
CA ARG A 19 18.35 -9.69 7.57
C ARG A 19 17.69 -8.46 6.93
N ALA A 20 17.23 -7.50 7.72
CA ALA A 20 16.70 -6.23 7.24
C ALA A 20 17.75 -5.47 6.43
N ALA A 21 18.98 -5.37 6.96
CA ALA A 21 20.08 -4.69 6.30
C ALA A 21 20.50 -5.39 4.99
N GLU A 22 20.53 -6.72 4.97
CA GLU A 22 20.77 -7.50 3.74
C GLU A 22 19.73 -7.23 2.67
N LEU A 23 18.44 -7.29 3.01
CA LEU A 23 17.35 -7.00 2.09
C LEU A 23 17.46 -5.57 1.54
N ARG A 24 17.81 -4.61 2.39
CA ARG A 24 17.96 -3.22 2.00
C ARG A 24 19.16 -2.98 1.08
N ALA A 25 20.27 -3.68 1.30
CA ALA A 25 21.49 -3.55 0.49
C ALA A 25 21.29 -4.06 -0.96
N LEU A 26 20.27 -4.88 -1.21
CA LEU A 26 19.92 -5.36 -2.56
C LEU A 26 19.12 -4.35 -3.38
N LEU A 27 18.64 -3.26 -2.76
CA LEU A 27 17.79 -2.25 -3.38
C LEU A 27 18.62 -1.00 -3.67
N ASP A 28 18.93 -0.77 -4.96
CA ASP A 28 19.60 0.44 -5.46
C ASP A 28 18.57 1.55 -5.72
N PRO A 29 18.58 2.67 -4.96
CA PRO A 29 17.65 3.78 -5.14
C PRO A 29 17.67 4.37 -6.57
N ALA A 30 18.83 4.43 -7.21
CA ALA A 30 18.91 4.90 -8.60
C ALA A 30 18.27 3.89 -9.57
N GLY A 31 18.38 2.60 -9.27
CA GLY A 31 17.68 1.52 -9.96
C GLY A 31 16.17 1.59 -9.78
N LEU A 32 15.69 1.85 -8.57
CA LEU A 32 14.27 2.06 -8.29
C LEU A 32 13.72 3.23 -9.10
N ARG A 33 14.44 4.36 -9.14
CA ARG A 33 14.06 5.51 -9.98
C ARG A 33 13.90 5.13 -11.45
N ARG A 34 14.90 4.46 -12.05
CA ARG A 34 14.84 4.00 -13.44
C ARG A 34 13.64 3.06 -13.68
N GLN A 35 13.26 2.28 -12.67
CA GLN A 35 12.10 1.41 -12.79
C GLN A 35 10.78 2.18 -12.76
N VAL A 36 10.66 3.18 -11.88
CA VAL A 36 9.50 4.09 -11.85
C VAL A 36 9.37 4.79 -13.21
N GLU A 37 10.47 5.28 -13.77
CA GLU A 37 10.51 5.88 -15.12
C GLU A 37 10.10 4.91 -16.24
N SER A 38 10.33 3.60 -16.07
CA SER A 38 10.07 2.58 -17.10
C SER A 38 8.64 2.05 -17.15
N LEU A 39 7.81 2.36 -16.14
CA LEU A 39 6.37 2.10 -16.15
C LEU A 39 5.64 3.43 -16.36
N PRO A 40 5.66 4.04 -17.56
CA PRO A 40 5.07 5.35 -17.76
C PRO A 40 3.54 5.30 -17.62
N GLY A 41 2.98 6.35 -17.04
CA GLY A 41 1.55 6.67 -17.13
C GLY A 41 1.22 7.51 -18.37
N PRO A 42 -0.06 7.84 -18.58
CA PRO A 42 -1.20 7.41 -17.77
C PRO A 42 -1.56 5.94 -18.00
N ARG A 43 -1.91 5.22 -16.93
CA ARG A 43 -2.40 3.85 -16.96
C ARG A 43 -3.86 3.84 -16.57
N ASN A 44 -4.74 4.06 -17.55
CA ASN A 44 -6.16 4.23 -17.27
C ASN A 44 -7.00 3.43 -18.26
N ARG A 45 -7.86 2.54 -17.76
CA ARG A 45 -8.64 1.62 -18.60
C ARG A 45 -9.64 2.33 -19.52
N LEU A 46 -10.18 3.46 -19.09
CA LEU A 46 -11.25 4.18 -19.79
C LEU A 46 -10.69 5.19 -20.80
N HIS A 47 -9.51 5.73 -20.54
CA HIS A 47 -8.94 6.85 -21.29
C HIS A 47 -7.59 6.56 -21.96
N ALA A 48 -6.90 5.49 -21.54
CA ALA A 48 -5.64 5.03 -22.12
C ALA A 48 -5.58 3.47 -22.15
N PRO A 49 -6.55 2.78 -22.76
CA PRO A 49 -6.69 1.33 -22.66
C PRO A 49 -5.48 0.56 -23.22
N GLU A 50 -4.83 1.05 -24.28
CA GLU A 50 -3.64 0.41 -24.83
C GLU A 50 -2.45 0.51 -23.87
N ALA A 51 -2.25 1.67 -23.22
CA ALA A 51 -1.19 1.89 -22.24
C ALA A 51 -1.43 1.04 -20.99
N MET A 52 -2.68 0.98 -20.52
CA MET A 52 -3.08 0.12 -19.41
C MET A 52 -2.79 -1.36 -19.72
N ALA A 53 -3.21 -1.85 -20.89
CA ALA A 53 -2.93 -3.23 -21.30
C ALA A 53 -1.42 -3.52 -21.48
N GLN A 54 -0.61 -2.52 -21.83
CA GLN A 54 0.85 -2.66 -21.85
C GLN A 54 1.41 -2.78 -20.43
N ALA A 55 0.92 -2.00 -19.48
CA ALA A 55 1.28 -2.11 -18.07
C ALA A 55 0.91 -3.48 -17.48
N ASP A 56 -0.30 -3.98 -17.74
CA ASP A 56 -0.75 -5.33 -17.34
C ASP A 56 0.29 -6.40 -17.74
N ARG A 57 0.72 -6.35 -19.01
CA ARG A 57 1.70 -7.29 -19.57
C ARG A 57 3.09 -7.11 -18.98
N ALA A 58 3.58 -5.87 -18.89
CA ALA A 58 4.91 -5.57 -18.37
C ALA A 58 5.06 -6.01 -16.90
N ILE A 59 4.05 -5.73 -16.06
CA ILE A 59 4.03 -6.19 -14.67
C ILE A 59 4.02 -7.72 -14.62
N ALA A 60 3.15 -8.37 -15.42
CA ALA A 60 3.05 -9.82 -15.43
C ALA A 60 4.34 -10.51 -15.89
N GLU A 61 5.01 -9.98 -16.92
CA GLU A 61 6.29 -10.48 -17.42
C GLU A 61 7.39 -10.36 -16.38
N ARG A 62 7.45 -9.23 -15.66
CA ARG A 62 8.44 -9.03 -14.59
C ARG A 62 8.22 -9.96 -13.41
N PHE A 63 6.97 -10.23 -13.01
CA PHE A 63 6.67 -11.25 -12.00
C PHE A 63 7.10 -12.66 -12.47
N ARG A 64 6.79 -13.04 -13.71
CA ARG A 64 7.21 -14.35 -14.27
C ARG A 64 8.73 -14.47 -14.36
N ALA A 65 9.42 -13.40 -14.77
CA ALA A 65 10.88 -13.36 -14.82
C ALA A 65 11.50 -13.54 -13.42
N ALA A 66 10.83 -13.09 -12.37
CA ALA A 66 11.20 -13.34 -10.97
C ALA A 66 10.77 -14.74 -10.44
N GLY A 67 10.24 -15.61 -11.31
CA GLY A 67 9.91 -17.00 -11.00
C GLY A 67 8.52 -17.21 -10.38
N TRP A 68 7.61 -16.25 -10.50
CA TRP A 68 6.27 -16.36 -9.90
C TRP A 68 5.22 -16.92 -10.87
N GLU A 69 4.30 -17.74 -10.36
CA GLU A 69 3.09 -18.11 -11.09
C GLU A 69 2.20 -16.87 -11.22
N THR A 70 2.06 -16.35 -12.43
CA THR A 70 1.42 -15.04 -12.65
C THR A 70 0.28 -15.12 -13.64
N VAL A 71 -0.87 -14.60 -13.25
CA VAL A 71 -2.07 -14.59 -14.07
C VAL A 71 -2.73 -13.21 -14.10
N LEU A 72 -3.24 -12.87 -15.29
CA LEU A 72 -4.11 -11.72 -15.50
C LEU A 72 -5.54 -12.15 -15.15
N ARG A 73 -6.08 -11.58 -14.07
CA ARG A 73 -7.41 -11.88 -13.53
C ARG A 73 -8.40 -10.81 -13.96
N SER A 74 -9.12 -11.09 -15.04
CA SER A 74 -10.19 -10.21 -15.51
C SER A 74 -11.40 -10.27 -14.57
N PHE A 75 -12.04 -9.12 -14.37
CA PHE A 75 -13.28 -8.99 -13.63
C PHE A 75 -14.24 -8.04 -14.34
N GLU A 76 -15.52 -8.16 -14.02
CA GLU A 76 -16.58 -7.32 -14.55
C GLU A 76 -17.52 -6.92 -13.41
N GLU A 77 -17.91 -5.65 -13.37
CA GLU A 77 -18.88 -5.08 -12.45
C GLU A 77 -20.02 -4.47 -13.28
N ARG A 78 -21.27 -4.77 -12.90
CA ARG A 78 -22.46 -4.34 -13.64
C ARG A 78 -23.31 -3.39 -12.84
N ASP A 79 -23.91 -2.41 -13.52
CA ASP A 79 -24.83 -1.44 -12.92
C ASP A 79 -24.25 -0.72 -11.70
N VAL A 80 -22.97 -0.32 -11.78
CA VAL A 80 -22.24 0.30 -10.68
C VAL A 80 -22.11 1.81 -10.84
N GLU A 81 -21.95 2.51 -9.72
CA GLU A 81 -21.51 3.90 -9.70
C GLU A 81 -20.01 3.97 -9.41
N ALA A 82 -19.27 4.57 -10.33
CA ALA A 82 -17.84 4.83 -10.20
C ALA A 82 -17.58 6.32 -10.03
N TYR A 83 -16.50 6.68 -9.34
CA TYR A 83 -16.02 8.05 -9.34
C TYR A 83 -15.51 8.43 -10.74
N ILE A 84 -15.56 9.72 -11.07
CA ILE A 84 -14.78 10.23 -12.18
C ILE A 84 -13.30 10.30 -11.79
N ASP A 85 -12.44 9.99 -12.75
CA ASP A 85 -10.98 9.92 -12.64
C ASP A 85 -10.29 11.24 -13.03
N HIS A 86 -10.97 12.36 -12.83
CA HIS A 86 -10.46 13.72 -12.97
C HIS A 86 -11.27 14.64 -12.03
N ASP A 87 -10.77 15.83 -11.76
CA ASP A 87 -11.43 16.84 -10.91
C ASP A 87 -11.80 16.35 -9.48
N GLY A 88 -11.00 15.45 -8.90
CA GLY A 88 -10.93 15.22 -7.45
C GLY A 88 -12.09 14.43 -6.80
N PHE A 89 -12.49 13.28 -7.34
CA PHE A 89 -13.52 12.37 -6.78
C PHE A 89 -14.87 13.03 -6.41
N VAL A 90 -15.21 14.18 -7.00
CA VAL A 90 -16.40 14.96 -6.57
C VAL A 90 -17.70 14.37 -7.11
N ARG A 91 -17.63 13.63 -8.22
CA ARG A 91 -18.81 13.12 -8.94
C ARG A 91 -18.71 11.63 -9.16
N LYS A 92 -19.87 10.97 -9.11
CA LYS A 92 -20.04 9.59 -9.58
C LYS A 92 -20.86 9.54 -10.85
N VAL A 93 -20.54 8.57 -11.70
CA VAL A 93 -21.26 8.26 -12.93
C VAL A 93 -21.64 6.78 -12.93
N ARG A 94 -22.81 6.50 -13.51
CA ARG A 94 -23.30 5.12 -13.64
C ARG A 94 -22.64 4.47 -14.85
N HIS A 95 -22.12 3.27 -14.65
CA HIS A 95 -21.63 2.39 -15.70
C HIS A 95 -22.52 1.15 -15.77
N GLU A 96 -22.98 0.81 -16.97
CA GLU A 96 -23.69 -0.45 -17.20
C GLU A 96 -22.75 -1.64 -17.01
N VAL A 97 -21.52 -1.51 -17.52
CA VAL A 97 -20.45 -2.49 -17.38
C VAL A 97 -19.12 -1.76 -17.17
N LEU A 98 -18.36 -2.17 -16.15
CA LEU A 98 -16.95 -1.85 -15.96
C LEU A 98 -16.14 -3.14 -15.96
N ALA A 99 -15.14 -3.23 -16.82
CA ALA A 99 -14.28 -4.40 -16.96
C ALA A 99 -12.81 -4.02 -16.74
N GLY A 100 -12.15 -4.68 -15.82
CA GLY A 100 -10.75 -4.47 -15.46
C GLY A 100 -9.96 -5.78 -15.39
N THR A 101 -8.66 -5.67 -15.14
CA THR A 101 -7.76 -6.81 -14.99
C THR A 101 -6.79 -6.57 -13.85
N ASN A 102 -6.82 -7.42 -12.82
CA ASN A 102 -5.74 -7.46 -11.84
C ASN A 102 -4.58 -8.32 -12.36
N VAL A 103 -3.34 -7.95 -12.04
CA VAL A 103 -2.17 -8.80 -12.26
C VAL A 103 -1.81 -9.46 -10.93
N VAL A 104 -2.02 -10.77 -10.83
CA VAL A 104 -1.83 -11.52 -9.59
C VAL A 104 -0.70 -12.53 -9.76
N ALA A 105 0.32 -12.42 -8.91
CA ALA A 105 1.45 -13.32 -8.85
C ALA A 105 1.41 -14.09 -7.52
N VAL A 106 1.45 -15.42 -7.60
CA VAL A 106 1.38 -16.32 -6.45
C VAL A 106 2.64 -17.16 -6.38
N ARG A 107 3.18 -17.26 -5.17
CA ARG A 107 4.13 -18.30 -4.80
C ARG A 107 3.45 -19.18 -3.78
N GLU A 108 3.22 -20.43 -4.15
CA GLU A 108 2.56 -21.37 -3.25
C GLU A 108 3.46 -21.79 -2.09
N GLY A 109 2.87 -21.83 -0.90
CA GLY A 109 3.50 -22.33 0.30
C GLY A 109 3.55 -23.86 0.26
N GLU A 110 4.58 -24.42 0.89
CA GLU A 110 4.79 -25.88 0.84
C GLU A 110 4.02 -26.64 1.93
N ARG A 111 3.57 -25.93 2.97
CA ARG A 111 2.90 -26.54 4.14
C ARG A 111 1.47 -26.06 4.32
N SER A 112 1.11 -24.92 3.77
CA SER A 112 -0.22 -24.31 3.91
C SER A 112 -0.55 -23.44 2.71
N ARG A 113 -1.82 -23.46 2.30
CA ARG A 113 -2.38 -22.50 1.32
C ARG A 113 -2.72 -21.15 1.93
N ASP A 114 -2.65 -21.00 3.26
CA ASP A 114 -2.77 -19.69 3.92
C ASP A 114 -1.79 -18.73 3.26
N ALA A 115 -2.22 -17.49 3.01
CA ALA A 115 -1.42 -16.51 2.28
C ALA A 115 -1.09 -15.27 3.10
N VAL A 116 0.04 -14.65 2.77
CA VAL A 116 0.33 -13.24 3.04
C VAL A 116 0.21 -12.48 1.73
N ALA A 117 -0.57 -11.41 1.70
CA ALA A 117 -0.76 -10.61 0.50
C ALA A 117 0.00 -9.29 0.57
N VAL A 118 0.54 -8.83 -0.56
CA VAL A 118 1.00 -7.45 -0.75
C VAL A 118 0.32 -6.91 -2.00
N VAL A 119 -0.28 -5.73 -1.88
CA VAL A 119 -1.17 -5.16 -2.90
C VAL A 119 -0.79 -3.72 -3.17
N ALA A 120 -0.82 -3.31 -4.43
CA ALA A 120 -0.77 -1.93 -4.86
C ALA A 120 -1.70 -1.77 -6.07
N HIS A 121 -2.42 -0.66 -6.20
CA HIS A 121 -3.08 -0.41 -7.47
C HIS A 121 -2.07 0.03 -8.54
N HIS A 122 -2.41 -0.21 -9.80
CA HIS A 122 -1.54 0.12 -10.92
C HIS A 122 -2.23 0.97 -11.98
N ASP A 123 -3.52 1.26 -11.84
CA ASP A 123 -4.16 2.33 -12.57
C ASP A 123 -3.67 3.70 -12.08
N THR A 124 -3.94 4.73 -12.86
CA THR A 124 -3.72 6.13 -12.53
C THR A 124 -4.99 6.92 -12.81
N VAL A 125 -5.13 8.05 -12.12
CA VAL A 125 -5.99 9.16 -12.56
C VAL A 125 -5.73 9.46 -14.04
N ARG A 126 -6.77 9.95 -14.72
CA ARG A 126 -6.67 10.37 -16.11
C ARG A 126 -5.60 11.45 -16.27
N ASP A 127 -4.81 11.34 -17.33
CA ASP A 127 -3.80 12.33 -17.74
C ASP A 127 -2.67 12.60 -16.72
N THR A 128 -2.48 11.72 -15.72
CA THR A 128 -1.36 11.81 -14.78
C THR A 128 -0.30 10.72 -15.06
N PRO A 129 1.01 11.01 -14.86
CA PRO A 129 2.03 9.97 -14.92
C PRO A 129 1.90 8.96 -13.77
N GLY A 130 1.48 9.44 -12.60
CA GLY A 130 1.22 8.60 -11.43
C GLY A 130 2.47 8.00 -10.81
N ALA A 131 3.58 8.76 -10.75
CA ALA A 131 4.85 8.25 -10.25
C ALA A 131 4.77 7.82 -8.79
N ASP A 132 4.30 8.69 -7.89
CA ASP A 132 3.97 8.31 -6.51
C ASP A 132 2.65 7.54 -6.45
N ASP A 133 1.69 7.90 -7.32
CA ASP A 133 0.32 7.41 -7.33
C ASP A 133 -0.04 6.63 -8.62
N ASN A 134 0.31 5.35 -8.74
CA ASN A 134 0.94 4.52 -7.70
C ASN A 134 2.11 3.68 -8.23
N THR A 135 2.86 4.23 -9.19
CA THR A 135 3.97 3.52 -9.86
C THR A 135 5.04 3.05 -8.88
N ALA A 136 5.43 3.88 -7.91
CA ALA A 136 6.42 3.52 -6.89
C ALA A 136 6.01 2.26 -6.11
N SER A 137 4.73 2.12 -5.77
CA SER A 137 4.19 0.94 -5.09
C SER A 137 4.18 -0.30 -5.95
N VAL A 138 3.87 -0.16 -7.25
CA VAL A 138 4.00 -1.25 -8.21
C VAL A 138 5.47 -1.68 -8.35
N VAL A 139 6.41 -0.75 -8.41
CA VAL A 139 7.85 -1.06 -8.40
C VAL A 139 8.25 -1.82 -7.14
N ALA A 140 7.76 -1.43 -5.97
CA ALA A 140 8.01 -2.19 -4.74
C ALA A 140 7.46 -3.63 -4.81
N LEU A 141 6.28 -3.88 -5.41
CA LEU A 141 5.80 -5.25 -5.64
C LEU A 141 6.77 -6.05 -6.50
N LEU A 142 7.31 -5.43 -7.56
CA LEU A 142 8.22 -6.09 -8.49
C LEU A 142 9.58 -6.38 -7.84
N GLU A 143 10.06 -5.51 -6.97
CA GLU A 143 11.24 -5.76 -6.14
C GLU A 143 11.02 -6.85 -5.09
N LEU A 144 9.85 -6.85 -4.43
CA LEU A 144 9.46 -7.95 -3.53
C LEU A 144 9.44 -9.29 -4.27
N ALA A 145 9.03 -9.29 -5.54
CA ALA A 145 9.05 -10.48 -6.36
C ALA A 145 10.47 -11.03 -6.54
N GLY A 146 11.45 -10.16 -6.81
CA GLY A 146 12.88 -10.51 -6.90
C GLY A 146 13.47 -10.97 -5.57
N LEU A 147 13.27 -10.20 -4.50
CA LEU A 147 13.81 -10.47 -3.16
C LEU A 147 13.33 -11.80 -2.56
N LEU A 148 12.07 -12.15 -2.81
CA LEU A 148 11.45 -13.36 -2.29
C LEU A 148 11.57 -14.53 -3.30
N GLY A 149 11.87 -14.22 -4.57
CA GLY A 149 11.89 -15.07 -5.77
C GLY A 149 12.54 -16.45 -5.60
N GLY A 150 13.71 -16.49 -4.98
CA GLY A 150 14.49 -17.72 -4.80
C GLY A 150 14.19 -18.49 -3.52
N ARG A 151 13.19 -18.07 -2.72
CA ARG A 151 12.96 -18.61 -1.38
C ARG A 151 11.71 -19.49 -1.31
N ARG A 152 11.76 -20.44 -0.38
CA ARG A 152 10.66 -21.37 -0.06
C ARG A 152 10.00 -20.94 1.25
N PHE A 153 8.69 -21.10 1.37
CA PHE A 153 7.90 -20.63 2.52
C PHE A 153 6.87 -21.68 2.95
N GLU A 154 6.50 -21.67 4.25
CA GLU A 154 5.44 -22.54 4.74
C GLU A 154 4.06 -22.14 4.18
N ARG A 155 3.83 -20.84 4.04
CA ARG A 155 2.59 -20.20 3.56
C ARG A 155 2.80 -19.57 2.21
N SER A 156 1.72 -19.48 1.43
CA SER A 156 1.74 -18.82 0.14
C SER A 156 1.99 -17.31 0.29
N ILE A 157 2.56 -16.71 -0.75
CA ILE A 157 2.67 -15.25 -0.86
C ILE A 157 1.90 -14.85 -2.11
N VAL A 158 1.10 -13.80 -2.00
CA VAL A 158 0.37 -13.19 -3.11
C VAL A 158 0.88 -11.77 -3.29
N LEU A 159 1.36 -11.44 -4.48
CA LEU A 159 1.62 -10.08 -4.91
C LEU A 159 0.57 -9.70 -5.94
N ALA A 160 -0.12 -8.58 -5.76
CA ALA A 160 -1.20 -8.19 -6.65
C ALA A 160 -1.10 -6.71 -7.03
N ALA A 161 -0.98 -6.45 -8.33
CA ALA A 161 -1.24 -5.15 -8.91
C ALA A 161 -2.74 -5.09 -9.29
N VAL A 162 -3.53 -4.26 -8.59
CA VAL A 162 -4.99 -4.19 -8.77
C VAL A 162 -5.40 -3.01 -9.64
N ASP A 163 -6.49 -3.16 -10.37
CA ASP A 163 -7.00 -2.18 -11.33
C ASP A 163 -8.17 -1.37 -10.75
N MET A 164 -8.46 -0.21 -11.32
CA MET A 164 -9.62 0.62 -11.01
C MET A 164 -9.76 0.98 -9.52
N GLU A 165 -8.66 1.30 -8.86
CA GLU A 165 -8.69 1.93 -7.52
C GLU A 165 -9.38 3.30 -7.64
N GLU A 166 -8.97 4.08 -8.64
CA GLU A 166 -9.34 5.49 -8.86
C GLU A 166 -10.82 5.68 -9.24
N LEU A 167 -11.46 4.59 -9.68
CA LEU A 167 -12.88 4.57 -9.99
C LEU A 167 -13.71 4.12 -8.79
N GLY A 168 -13.07 3.53 -7.78
CA GLY A 168 -13.67 3.19 -6.51
C GLY A 168 -13.32 1.79 -5.99
N LEU A 169 -12.06 1.35 -6.05
CA LEU A 169 -11.56 0.09 -5.46
C LEU A 169 -12.13 -1.19 -6.10
N PHE A 170 -12.42 -1.19 -7.40
CA PHE A 170 -13.07 -2.35 -8.03
C PHE A 170 -12.13 -3.56 -8.11
N GLY A 171 -10.87 -3.36 -8.48
CA GLY A 171 -9.89 -4.44 -8.57
C GLY A 171 -9.60 -5.11 -7.23
N SER A 172 -9.41 -4.34 -6.15
CA SER A 172 -9.20 -4.94 -4.82
C SER A 172 -10.44 -5.67 -4.30
N ARG A 173 -11.66 -5.20 -4.59
CA ARG A 173 -12.88 -5.98 -4.27
C ARG A 173 -12.93 -7.28 -5.05
N ALA A 174 -12.58 -7.28 -6.34
CA ALA A 174 -12.49 -8.50 -7.12
C ALA A 174 -11.45 -9.47 -6.56
N LEU A 175 -10.24 -8.97 -6.23
CA LEU A 175 -9.18 -9.75 -5.61
C LEU A 175 -9.61 -10.35 -4.27
N VAL A 176 -10.25 -9.57 -3.40
CA VAL A 176 -10.70 -10.05 -2.09
C VAL A 176 -11.74 -11.16 -2.22
N ARG A 177 -12.68 -11.06 -3.18
CA ARG A 177 -13.64 -12.15 -3.46
C ARG A 177 -12.94 -13.42 -3.92
N GLU A 178 -11.94 -13.31 -4.80
CA GLU A 178 -11.11 -14.44 -5.24
C GLU A 178 -10.35 -15.06 -4.05
N LEU A 179 -9.64 -14.24 -3.27
CA LEU A 179 -8.87 -14.70 -2.12
C LEU A 179 -9.75 -15.45 -1.12
N LEU A 180 -10.92 -14.91 -0.76
CA LEU A 180 -11.87 -15.57 0.16
C LEU A 180 -12.38 -16.92 -0.37
N ALA A 181 -12.49 -17.08 -1.69
CA ALA A 181 -12.91 -18.34 -2.30
C ALA A 181 -11.79 -19.39 -2.30
N GLU A 182 -10.53 -18.97 -2.36
CA GLU A 182 -9.40 -19.87 -2.57
C GLU A 182 -8.61 -20.20 -1.30
N ARG A 183 -8.44 -19.22 -0.39
CA ARG A 183 -7.46 -19.32 0.70
C ARG A 183 -7.72 -18.38 1.87
N ARG A 184 -7.22 -18.74 3.05
CA ARG A 184 -7.22 -17.83 4.19
C ARG A 184 -6.05 -16.84 4.07
N VAL A 185 -6.33 -15.55 4.16
CA VAL A 185 -5.28 -14.51 4.19
C VAL A 185 -4.91 -14.21 5.63
N ALA A 186 -3.68 -14.53 6.02
CA ALA A 186 -3.15 -14.30 7.37
C ALA A 186 -2.87 -12.82 7.65
N GLY A 187 -2.61 -12.03 6.60
CA GLY A 187 -2.38 -10.60 6.66
C GLY A 187 -2.15 -10.03 5.26
N ALA A 188 -2.56 -8.79 5.03
CA ALA A 188 -2.28 -8.04 3.81
C ALA A 188 -1.54 -6.72 4.11
N ILE A 189 -0.56 -6.39 3.27
CA ILE A 189 0.10 -5.09 3.25
C ILE A 189 -0.37 -4.39 1.97
N VAL A 190 -1.01 -3.24 2.11
CA VAL A 190 -1.46 -2.43 0.97
C VAL A 190 -0.56 -1.20 0.87
N PHE A 191 0.02 -1.02 -0.31
CA PHE A 191 0.81 0.14 -0.68
C PHE A 191 -0.01 1.12 -1.50
N GLU A 192 0.07 2.37 -1.08
CA GLU A 192 -0.67 3.51 -1.59
C GLU A 192 0.28 4.68 -1.40
N THR A 193 0.53 5.52 -2.41
CA THR A 193 1.38 6.73 -2.38
C THR A 193 2.40 6.71 -1.24
N MET A 194 3.61 6.20 -1.45
CA MET A 194 4.49 5.87 -0.32
C MET A 194 5.90 6.42 -0.44
N SER A 195 6.18 7.15 -1.52
CA SER A 195 7.53 7.55 -1.86
C SER A 195 7.74 9.06 -1.88
N TYR A 196 6.70 9.89 -1.71
CA TYR A 196 6.91 11.32 -1.56
C TYR A 196 7.28 11.70 -0.12
N SER A 197 8.38 12.44 0.03
CA SER A 197 8.80 13.01 1.30
C SER A 197 9.24 14.47 1.13
N SER A 198 9.14 15.23 2.21
CA SER A 198 9.58 16.62 2.22
C SER A 198 10.15 16.97 3.58
N SER A 199 11.33 17.59 3.59
CA SER A 199 12.00 18.13 4.77
C SER A 199 11.58 19.57 5.10
N GLU A 200 10.76 20.20 4.27
CA GLU A 200 10.32 21.58 4.47
C GLU A 200 9.37 21.68 5.67
N PRO A 201 9.56 22.64 6.59
CA PRO A 201 8.64 22.86 7.70
C PRO A 201 7.20 23.11 7.22
N GLY A 202 6.24 22.42 7.82
CA GLY A 202 4.83 22.53 7.44
C GLY A 202 4.42 21.74 6.19
N SER A 203 5.32 20.97 5.59
CA SER A 203 5.02 20.11 4.43
C SER A 203 4.01 19.00 4.71
N GLN A 204 3.78 18.65 5.97
CA GLN A 204 2.75 17.69 6.39
C GLN A 204 1.51 18.40 6.92
N ALA A 205 0.44 18.40 6.12
CA ALA A 205 -0.89 18.77 6.58
C ALA A 205 -1.51 17.67 7.46
N LEU A 206 -2.42 18.08 8.33
CA LEU A 206 -3.18 17.19 9.21
C LEU A 206 -4.66 17.44 9.01
N ALA A 207 -5.46 16.37 8.89
CA ALA A 207 -6.90 16.50 8.73
C ALA A 207 -7.52 17.30 9.91
N PRO A 208 -8.41 18.26 9.64
CA PRO A 208 -9.08 19.01 10.70
C PRO A 208 -9.74 18.09 11.73
N GLY A 209 -9.43 18.31 13.02
CA GLY A 209 -9.98 17.51 14.12
C GLY A 209 -9.26 16.20 14.43
N ILE A 210 -8.27 15.77 13.63
CA ILE A 210 -7.55 14.50 13.86
C ILE A 210 -6.90 14.43 15.25
N GLY A 211 -6.46 15.57 15.79
CA GLY A 211 -5.87 15.68 17.13
C GLY A 211 -6.83 15.34 18.27
N ALA A 212 -8.16 15.30 18.06
CA ALA A 212 -9.09 14.85 19.08
C ALA A 212 -8.89 13.35 19.40
N LEU A 213 -8.60 12.56 18.37
CA LEU A 213 -8.36 11.12 18.48
C LEU A 213 -6.86 10.81 18.61
N TYR A 214 -5.99 11.43 17.82
CA TYR A 214 -4.56 11.04 17.73
C TYR A 214 -3.62 12.06 18.37
N ARG A 215 -3.92 12.46 19.63
CA ARG A 215 -3.17 13.53 20.34
C ARG A 215 -1.66 13.31 20.36
N GLY A 216 -1.22 12.07 20.62
CA GLY A 216 0.21 11.73 20.72
C GLY A 216 0.91 11.86 19.38
N GLN A 217 0.35 11.26 18.33
CA GLN A 217 0.88 11.32 16.97
C GLN A 217 0.91 12.77 16.45
N VAL A 218 -0.18 13.53 16.62
CA VAL A 218 -0.24 14.95 16.22
C VAL A 218 0.79 15.80 16.96
N ARG A 219 1.00 15.55 18.26
CA ARG A 219 2.04 16.27 19.02
C ARG A 219 3.43 15.97 18.47
N ARG A 220 3.72 14.72 18.08
CA ARG A 220 5.00 14.31 17.50
C ARG A 220 5.25 14.99 16.16
N VAL A 221 4.27 14.93 15.25
CA VAL A 221 4.34 15.63 13.94
C VAL A 221 4.61 17.12 14.14
N ARG A 222 3.85 17.79 15.04
CA ARG A 222 4.03 19.22 15.31
C ARG A 222 5.38 19.54 15.97
N ALA A 223 5.89 18.66 16.83
CA ALA A 223 7.18 18.85 17.48
C ALA A 223 8.36 18.80 16.49
N ASN A 224 8.22 18.04 15.40
CA ASN A 224 9.19 18.01 14.29
C ASN A 224 8.90 19.07 13.21
N GLY A 225 8.29 20.21 13.56
CA GLY A 225 8.00 21.27 12.60
C GLY A 225 6.93 20.92 11.55
N SER A 226 6.15 19.84 11.74
CA SER A 226 5.19 19.31 10.76
C SER A 226 5.84 18.99 9.41
N ILE A 227 7.03 18.40 9.46
CA ILE A 227 7.74 17.87 8.31
C ILE A 227 7.12 16.53 7.85
N GLY A 228 7.11 16.29 6.54
CA GLY A 228 6.57 15.10 5.89
C GLY A 228 7.63 14.03 5.59
N ASP A 229 8.42 13.65 6.59
CA ASP A 229 9.56 12.73 6.49
C ASP A 229 9.32 11.37 7.18
N TRP A 230 8.06 10.95 7.28
CA TRP A 230 7.66 9.72 7.97
C TRP A 230 6.65 8.91 7.16
N THR A 231 6.59 7.61 7.38
CA THR A 231 5.64 6.72 6.72
C THR A 231 4.49 6.41 7.66
N ASN A 232 3.27 6.55 7.16
CA ASN A 232 2.06 6.18 7.88
C ASN A 232 1.83 4.67 7.76
N VAL A 233 1.44 4.04 8.85
CA VAL A 233 1.02 2.63 8.89
C VAL A 233 -0.38 2.58 9.52
N MET A 234 -1.42 2.55 8.69
CA MET A 234 -2.79 2.43 9.19
C MET A 234 -3.14 0.97 9.45
N TYR A 235 -3.87 0.70 10.53
CA TYR A 235 -4.16 -0.68 10.94
C TYR A 235 -5.46 -0.81 11.73
N ARG A 236 -5.96 -2.04 11.85
CA ARG A 236 -7.06 -2.42 12.76
C ARG A 236 -6.54 -3.34 13.87
N SER A 237 -7.32 -3.55 14.92
CA SER A 237 -6.99 -4.44 16.03
C SER A 237 -6.53 -5.82 15.57
N THR A 238 -7.16 -6.36 14.53
CA THR A 238 -6.85 -7.65 13.90
C THR A 238 -5.49 -7.68 13.20
N SER A 239 -4.99 -6.55 12.69
CA SER A 239 -3.70 -6.42 12.00
C SER A 239 -2.62 -5.75 12.85
N ARG A 240 -2.84 -5.55 14.16
CA ARG A 240 -1.88 -4.88 15.06
C ARG A 240 -0.51 -5.56 15.09
N GLY A 241 -0.46 -6.89 15.04
CA GLY A 241 0.80 -7.64 14.98
C GLY A 241 1.58 -7.35 13.70
N LEU A 242 0.87 -7.31 12.57
CA LEU A 242 1.44 -6.98 11.27
C LEU A 242 1.96 -5.54 11.23
N ALA A 243 1.17 -4.57 11.73
CA ALA A 243 1.57 -3.18 11.82
C ALA A 243 2.83 -2.97 12.67
N ARG A 244 2.93 -3.65 13.81
CA ARG A 244 4.10 -3.57 14.69
C ARG A 244 5.35 -4.19 14.08
N ALA A 245 5.19 -5.30 13.37
CA ALA A 245 6.28 -5.98 12.67
C ALA A 245 6.83 -5.08 11.55
N PHE A 246 5.95 -4.59 10.67
CA PHE A 246 6.32 -3.70 9.59
C PHE A 246 6.92 -2.39 10.11
N GLY A 247 6.24 -1.72 11.05
CA GLY A 247 6.72 -0.48 11.64
C GLY A 247 8.04 -0.64 12.40
N GLY A 248 8.28 -1.80 13.02
CA GLY A 248 9.56 -2.12 13.66
C GLY A 248 10.70 -2.29 12.65
N ALA A 249 10.43 -3.00 11.55
CA ALA A 249 11.38 -3.16 10.45
C ALA A 249 11.74 -1.81 9.81
N LEU A 250 10.73 -1.00 9.48
CA LEU A 250 10.94 0.31 8.87
C LEU A 250 11.63 1.28 9.83
N ALA A 251 11.25 1.32 11.12
CA ALA A 251 11.92 2.16 12.11
C ALA A 251 13.40 1.81 12.30
N HIS A 252 13.79 0.55 12.06
CA HIS A 252 15.20 0.15 12.12
C HIS A 252 15.98 0.60 10.88
N LEU A 253 15.38 0.48 9.70
CA LEU A 253 16.02 0.86 8.43
C LEU A 253 16.09 2.39 8.27
N ALA A 254 15.02 3.09 8.61
CA ALA A 254 14.87 4.54 8.42
C ALA A 254 15.36 5.38 9.64
N GLY A 255 16.31 4.85 10.42
CA GLY A 255 17.02 5.63 11.44
C GLY A 255 16.29 5.88 12.77
N GLY A 256 15.06 5.40 12.94
CA GLY A 256 14.39 5.42 14.25
C GLY A 256 12.86 5.34 14.22
N PRO A 257 12.22 5.30 15.39
CA PRO A 257 10.76 5.22 15.52
C PRO A 257 10.02 6.49 15.04
N GLU A 258 10.72 7.60 14.81
CA GLU A 258 10.15 8.84 14.29
C GLU A 258 9.80 8.73 12.80
N ALA A 259 10.48 7.84 12.07
CA ALA A 259 10.22 7.60 10.65
C ALA A 259 8.89 6.88 10.38
N VAL A 260 8.16 6.46 11.43
CA VAL A 260 6.90 5.72 11.32
C VAL A 260 5.84 6.35 12.21
N ILE A 261 4.64 6.56 11.67
CA ILE A 261 3.45 6.89 12.45
C ILE A 261 2.39 5.81 12.26
N MET A 262 2.01 5.15 13.35
CA MET A 262 0.93 4.15 13.31
C MET A 262 -0.41 4.76 13.71
N LEU A 263 -1.38 4.65 12.79
CA LEU A 263 -2.74 5.16 12.98
C LEU A 263 -3.74 4.00 13.00
N ARG A 264 -4.36 3.77 14.15
CA ARG A 264 -5.46 2.80 14.24
C ARG A 264 -6.69 3.38 13.54
N ASP A 265 -7.35 2.61 12.68
CA ASP A 265 -8.66 2.99 12.11
C ASP A 265 -9.64 3.36 13.25
N PRO A 266 -10.20 4.59 13.25
CA PRO A 266 -11.13 5.01 14.29
C PRO A 266 -12.44 4.20 14.30
N LEU A 267 -12.82 3.58 13.17
CA LEU A 267 -13.99 2.71 13.07
C LEU A 267 -13.81 1.37 13.80
N ASP A 268 -12.56 0.96 14.06
CA ASP A 268 -12.21 -0.25 14.81
C ASP A 268 -12.20 -0.02 16.35
N LEU A 269 -12.52 1.19 16.81
CA LEU A 269 -12.72 1.44 18.24
C LEU A 269 -14.02 0.81 18.74
N PRO A 270 -13.98 -0.04 19.79
CA PRO A 270 -15.19 -0.60 20.38
C PRO A 270 -16.14 0.52 20.83
N VAL A 271 -17.43 0.38 20.55
CA VAL A 271 -18.51 1.32 20.92
C VAL A 271 -18.46 2.68 20.19
N LEU A 272 -17.30 3.33 20.13
CA LEU A 272 -17.15 4.67 19.53
C LEU A 272 -17.08 4.66 18.01
N GLY A 273 -16.51 3.62 17.38
CA GLY A 273 -16.32 3.54 15.93
C GLY A 273 -17.60 3.82 15.12
N PRO A 274 -18.73 3.13 15.40
CA PRO A 274 -20.00 3.37 14.69
C PRO A 274 -20.54 4.80 14.84
N ILE A 275 -20.29 5.46 15.96
CA ILE A 275 -20.69 6.84 16.20
C ILE A 275 -19.80 7.78 15.39
N LEU A 276 -18.48 7.60 15.49
CA LEU A 276 -17.49 8.41 14.81
C LEU A 276 -17.67 8.39 13.28
N GLY A 277 -17.95 7.23 12.69
CA GLY A 277 -18.21 7.12 11.25
C GLY A 277 -19.41 7.93 10.74
N ARG A 278 -20.37 8.25 11.62
CA ARG A 278 -21.56 9.05 11.26
C ARG A 278 -21.38 10.53 11.52
N THR A 279 -20.59 10.90 12.53
CA THR A 279 -20.56 12.27 13.06
C THR A 279 -19.25 13.01 12.81
N VAL A 280 -18.17 12.30 12.44
CA VAL A 280 -16.83 12.87 12.31
C VAL A 280 -16.35 12.77 10.87
N PRO A 281 -16.38 13.87 10.09
CA PRO A 281 -16.10 13.83 8.65
C PRO A 281 -14.74 13.23 8.28
N PHE A 282 -13.66 13.56 9.00
CA PHE A 282 -12.30 13.07 8.68
C PHE A 282 -12.13 11.55 8.80
N VAL A 283 -13.06 10.85 9.47
CA VAL A 283 -13.01 9.38 9.58
C VAL A 283 -13.09 8.72 8.20
N LYS A 284 -13.71 9.39 7.21
CA LYS A 284 -13.76 8.91 5.82
C LYS A 284 -12.37 8.83 5.17
N GLU A 285 -11.41 9.65 5.62
CA GLU A 285 -10.04 9.65 5.10
C GLU A 285 -9.29 8.33 5.36
N PHE A 286 -9.74 7.53 6.33
CA PHE A 286 -9.11 6.24 6.67
C PHE A 286 -9.49 5.10 5.72
N GLY A 287 -10.43 5.32 4.80
CA GLY A 287 -10.96 4.29 3.90
C GLY A 287 -10.84 4.66 2.42
N ARG A 288 -9.77 5.35 2.04
CA ARG A 288 -9.55 5.91 0.69
C ARG A 288 -8.61 5.09 -0.21
N SER A 289 -8.31 3.84 0.14
CA SER A 289 -7.47 2.96 -0.67
C SER A 289 -7.88 1.48 -0.51
N ASP A 290 -7.23 0.58 -1.23
CA ASP A 290 -7.59 -0.82 -1.41
C ASP A 290 -7.66 -1.64 -0.11
N HIS A 291 -6.96 -1.22 0.95
CA HIS A 291 -7.04 -1.84 2.28
C HIS A 291 -8.47 -1.88 2.82
N LYS A 292 -9.31 -0.94 2.39
CA LYS A 292 -10.73 -0.90 2.73
C LYS A 292 -11.46 -2.18 2.31
N ALA A 293 -11.19 -2.71 1.12
CA ALA A 293 -11.84 -3.95 0.64
C ALA A 293 -11.50 -5.14 1.56
N PHE A 294 -10.24 -5.24 2.01
CA PHE A 294 -9.80 -6.27 2.96
C PHE A 294 -10.48 -6.10 4.32
N TRP A 295 -10.53 -4.88 4.83
CA TRP A 295 -11.16 -4.55 6.10
C TRP A 295 -12.67 -4.82 6.13
N GLU A 296 -13.39 -4.54 5.03
CA GLU A 296 -14.81 -4.83 4.87
C GLU A 296 -15.09 -6.35 4.83
N ALA A 297 -14.16 -7.12 4.27
CA ALA A 297 -14.19 -8.58 4.26
C ALA A 297 -13.71 -9.24 5.55
N GLY A 298 -13.27 -8.46 6.56
CA GLY A 298 -12.72 -9.00 7.81
C GLY A 298 -11.31 -9.60 7.68
N ILE A 299 -10.60 -9.35 6.58
CA ILE A 299 -9.22 -9.78 6.39
C ILE A 299 -8.29 -8.80 7.12
N PRO A 300 -7.34 -9.28 7.96
CA PRO A 300 -6.35 -8.41 8.59
C PRO A 300 -5.48 -7.71 7.53
N ALA A 301 -5.49 -6.38 7.50
CA ALA A 301 -4.66 -5.62 6.58
C ALA A 301 -4.06 -4.37 7.22
N ILE A 302 -2.92 -3.92 6.71
CA ILE A 302 -2.35 -2.60 6.99
C ILE A 302 -2.29 -1.79 5.68
N LEU A 303 -2.44 -0.47 5.80
CA LEU A 303 -2.12 0.48 4.73
C LEU A 303 -0.77 1.12 5.05
N VAL A 304 0.12 1.19 4.08
CA VAL A 304 1.40 1.91 4.17
C VAL A 304 1.36 3.03 3.14
N ASN A 305 1.43 4.28 3.61
CA ASN A 305 1.42 5.46 2.73
C ASN A 305 2.16 6.67 3.31
N ASP A 306 2.28 7.70 2.49
CA ASP A 306 2.87 9.01 2.77
C ASP A 306 1.81 10.09 3.01
N THR A 307 0.55 9.68 3.17
CA THR A 307 -0.63 10.54 3.37
C THR A 307 -1.10 11.34 2.14
N ALA A 308 -0.61 11.02 0.94
CA ALA A 308 -1.17 11.48 -0.33
C ALA A 308 -1.34 13.01 -0.36
N ASN A 309 -2.54 13.50 -0.66
CA ASN A 309 -2.87 14.94 -0.73
C ASN A 309 -2.63 15.75 0.57
N PHE A 310 -2.35 15.10 1.71
CA PHE A 310 -1.94 15.81 2.93
C PHE A 310 -0.44 16.13 2.96
N ARG A 311 0.36 15.58 2.05
CA ARG A 311 1.80 15.82 1.94
C ARG A 311 2.24 16.15 0.53
N ASN A 312 1.84 15.34 -0.44
CA ASN A 312 2.30 15.43 -1.82
C ASN A 312 1.49 16.49 -2.59
N PRO A 313 2.10 17.64 -2.97
CA PRO A 313 1.42 18.66 -3.77
C PRO A 313 1.22 18.22 -5.23
N ASN A 314 1.77 17.09 -5.64
CA ASN A 314 1.65 16.52 -6.99
C ASN A 314 0.53 15.47 -7.10
N TYR A 315 -0.07 15.05 -5.98
CA TYR A 315 -1.14 14.06 -5.96
C TYR A 315 -2.25 14.39 -6.98
N HIS A 316 -2.57 13.41 -7.85
CA HIS A 316 -3.55 13.54 -8.94
C HIS A 316 -3.22 14.64 -9.96
N ARG A 317 -1.93 14.93 -10.21
CA ARG A 317 -1.50 15.97 -11.17
C ARG A 317 -0.46 15.44 -12.14
N ALA A 318 -0.33 16.14 -13.26
CA ALA A 318 0.72 15.88 -14.26
C ALA A 318 2.14 16.08 -13.72
N THR A 319 2.30 16.70 -12.54
CA THR A 319 3.61 16.88 -11.88
C THR A 319 3.98 15.71 -10.96
N ASP A 320 3.15 14.66 -10.88
CA ASP A 320 3.49 13.43 -10.15
C ASP A 320 4.50 12.60 -10.94
N GLU A 321 5.75 13.06 -10.91
CA GLU A 321 6.86 12.60 -11.73
C GLU A 321 7.92 11.86 -10.89
N PRO A 322 8.70 10.93 -11.48
CA PRO A 322 9.69 10.12 -10.76
C PRO A 322 10.74 10.93 -9.96
N ASP A 323 11.05 12.14 -10.42
CA ASP A 323 12.01 13.04 -9.80
C ASP A 323 11.48 13.68 -8.51
N THR A 324 10.18 13.60 -8.24
CA THR A 324 9.56 14.13 -7.02
C THR A 324 9.67 13.17 -5.83
N LEU A 325 10.18 11.95 -6.05
CA LEU A 325 10.14 10.86 -5.09
C LEU A 325 11.45 10.69 -4.31
N ASP A 326 11.31 10.24 -3.06
CA ASP A 326 12.36 9.76 -2.18
C ASP A 326 12.59 8.26 -2.40
N HIS A 327 13.51 7.95 -3.31
CA HIS A 327 13.83 6.57 -3.69
C HIS A 327 14.60 5.79 -2.60
N GLU A 328 15.23 6.49 -1.64
CA GLU A 328 15.85 5.85 -0.47
C GLU A 328 14.75 5.29 0.46
N ARG A 329 13.69 6.07 0.67
CA ARG A 329 12.51 5.64 1.44
C ARG A 329 11.75 4.52 0.74
N LEU A 330 11.62 4.55 -0.59
CA LEU A 330 11.06 3.44 -1.34
C LEU A 330 11.82 2.13 -1.08
N ALA A 331 13.16 2.19 -1.06
CA ALA A 331 14.00 1.05 -0.74
C ALA A 331 13.80 0.58 0.73
N ASP A 332 13.73 1.50 1.69
CA ASP A 332 13.49 1.16 3.11
C ASP A 332 12.13 0.49 3.31
N ILE A 333 11.06 1.03 2.72
CA ILE A 333 9.69 0.48 2.79
C ILE A 333 9.65 -0.91 2.15
N THR A 334 10.26 -1.08 0.98
CA THR A 334 10.32 -2.36 0.26
C THR A 334 11.07 -3.42 1.07
N ALA A 335 12.22 -3.09 1.66
CA ALA A 335 12.96 -4.02 2.52
C ALA A 335 12.19 -4.35 3.82
N ALA A 336 11.54 -3.37 4.45
CA ALA A 336 10.69 -3.60 5.61
C ALA A 336 9.52 -4.53 5.29
N ALA A 337 8.91 -4.38 4.11
CA ALA A 337 7.87 -5.27 3.63
C ALA A 337 8.39 -6.68 3.37
N ALA A 338 9.55 -6.82 2.71
CA ALA A 338 10.16 -8.12 2.45
C ALA A 338 10.40 -8.90 3.76
N LEU A 339 11.00 -8.26 4.77
CA LEU A 339 11.21 -8.87 6.09
C LEU A 339 9.89 -9.24 6.77
N THR A 340 8.88 -8.38 6.67
CA THR A 340 7.56 -8.63 7.24
C THR A 340 6.88 -9.81 6.55
N VAL A 341 6.95 -9.89 5.22
CA VAL A 341 6.44 -11.03 4.46
C VAL A 341 7.18 -12.31 4.83
N GLU A 342 8.52 -12.30 4.90
CA GLU A 342 9.30 -13.46 5.35
C GLU A 342 8.81 -13.96 6.72
N ARG A 343 8.64 -13.06 7.69
CA ARG A 343 8.14 -13.43 9.03
C ARG A 343 6.75 -14.08 9.00
N PHE A 344 5.82 -13.55 8.22
CA PHE A 344 4.44 -14.03 8.21
C PHE A 344 4.23 -15.22 7.27
N ALA A 345 5.05 -15.36 6.23
CA ALA A 345 5.06 -16.49 5.29
C ALA A 345 5.88 -17.68 5.81
N ARG A 346 6.81 -17.42 6.74
CA ARG A 346 7.71 -18.36 7.42
C ARG A 346 8.66 -19.07 6.44
N PRO A 347 9.89 -18.56 6.22
CA PRO A 347 10.83 -19.18 5.30
C PRO A 347 11.19 -20.60 5.75
N ILE A 348 11.35 -21.48 4.76
CA ILE A 348 11.88 -22.84 4.96
C ILE A 348 13.38 -22.79 4.65
N PRO A 349 14.23 -23.44 5.47
CA PRO A 349 15.67 -23.53 5.23
C PRO A 349 16.06 -24.11 3.87
#